data_AF-A0A4R4E4F3-F1
#
_entry.id   AF-A0A4R4E4F3-F1
#
_cell.length_a   1.000
_cell.length_b   1.000
_cell.length_c   1.000
_cell.angle_alpha   90.00
_cell.angle_beta   90.00
_cell.angle_gamma   90.00
#
_symmetry.space_group_name_H-M   'P 1'
#
loop_
_entity.id
_entity.type
_entity.pdbx_description
1 polymer ?
#
loop_
_entity_poly.entity_id
_entity_poly.type
_entity_poly.pdbx_seq_one_letter_code
_entity_poly.pdbx_strand_id
1 'polypeptide(L)'
;MKSMFLAALLLCAFLLLARQAGARSLPDDRLPRWVPTKGYWVVEDNVNNPGKAVVYFYNRQNVLVYQETVTCRINLDRRRTLLRLNRVLEHAVAGWESQAPVALETGLLAQQMAR
;
A
#
# COMPACT_ATOMS: atom_id res chain seq x y z
N MET A 1 21.83 -41.14 18.54
CA MET A 1 20.54 -40.84 17.86
C MET A 1 19.75 -39.73 18.56
N LYS A 2 19.49 -39.79 19.87
CA LYS A 2 18.73 -38.76 20.63
C LYS A 2 19.36 -37.35 20.57
N SER A 3 20.69 -37.28 20.58
CA SER A 3 21.46 -36.02 20.44
C SER A 3 21.35 -35.38 19.05
N MET A 4 21.16 -36.17 18.00
CA MET A 4 20.97 -35.68 16.63
C MET A 4 19.58 -35.06 16.45
N PHE A 5 18.55 -35.63 17.09
CA PHE A 5 17.20 -35.04 17.10
C PHE A 5 17.15 -33.72 17.86
N LEU A 6 17.86 -33.60 18.98
CA LEU A 6 17.96 -32.34 19.74
C LEU A 6 18.68 -31.24 18.95
N ALA A 7 19.77 -31.57 18.25
CA ALA A 7 20.48 -30.62 17.40
C ALA A 7 19.61 -30.14 16.22
N ALA A 8 18.86 -31.05 15.59
CA ALA A 8 17.93 -30.69 14.51
C ALA A 8 16.79 -29.79 15.00
N LEU A 9 16.25 -30.04 16.19
CA LEU A 9 15.22 -29.20 16.83
C LEU A 9 15.74 -27.78 17.12
N LEU A 10 16.95 -27.65 17.65
CA LEU A 10 17.58 -26.35 17.92
C LEU A 10 17.87 -25.57 16.64
N LEU A 11 18.33 -26.25 15.57
CA LEU A 11 18.55 -25.63 14.27
C LEU A 11 17.24 -25.13 13.65
N CYS A 12 16.16 -25.93 13.73
CA CYS A 12 14.84 -25.52 13.27
C CYS A 12 14.30 -24.30 14.04
N ALA A 13 14.44 -24.29 15.36
CA ALA A 13 14.03 -23.15 16.18
C ALA A 13 14.82 -21.88 15.83
N PHE A 14 16.12 -21.99 15.54
CA PHE A 14 16.96 -20.88 15.11
C PHE A 14 16.54 -20.32 13.73
N LEU A 15 16.22 -21.20 12.78
CA LEU A 15 15.74 -20.79 11.45
C LEU A 15 14.35 -20.12 11.49
N LEU A 16 13.48 -20.52 12.42
CA LEU A 16 12.18 -19.86 12.64
C LEU A 16 12.34 -18.46 13.26
N LEU A 17 13.33 -18.25 14.14
CA LEU A 17 13.62 -16.95 14.73
C LEU A 17 14.24 -15.97 13.72
N ALA A 18 15.02 -16.47 12.75
CA ALA A 18 15.66 -15.64 11.72
C ALA A 18 14.66 -15.01 10.72
N ARG A 19 13.39 -15.45 10.69
CA ARG A 19 12.35 -14.84 9.84
C ARG A 19 11.83 -13.49 10.31
N GLN A 20 12.22 -13.03 11.51
CA GLN A 20 11.78 -11.75 12.07
C GLN A 20 12.57 -10.54 11.51
N ALA A 21 13.31 -10.68 10.41
CA ALA A 21 13.83 -9.54 9.65
C ALA A 21 12.70 -8.88 8.83
N GLY A 22 11.69 -8.36 9.54
CA GLY A 22 10.63 -7.56 8.95
C GLY A 22 11.23 -6.29 8.34
N ALA A 23 10.81 -5.97 7.11
CA ALA A 23 11.13 -4.70 6.47
C ALA A 23 10.75 -3.56 7.43
N ARG A 24 11.75 -2.85 7.95
CA ARG A 24 11.52 -1.70 8.82
C ARG A 24 10.96 -0.58 7.96
N SER A 25 9.65 -0.37 8.06
CA SER A 25 8.99 0.82 7.54
C SER A 25 9.67 2.05 8.15
N LEU A 26 10.17 2.97 7.31
CA LEU A 26 10.66 4.25 7.79
C LEU A 26 9.50 5.01 8.46
N PRO A 27 9.74 5.68 9.61
CA PRO A 27 8.74 6.55 10.23
C PRO A 27 8.26 7.61 9.22
N ASP A 28 6.95 7.90 9.22
CA ASP A 28 6.29 8.78 8.25
C ASP A 28 6.98 10.17 8.16
N ASP A 29 7.43 10.70 9.29
CA ASP A 29 8.13 12.00 9.38
C ASP A 29 9.47 12.07 8.62
N ARG A 30 10.03 10.93 8.22
CA ARG A 30 11.29 10.85 7.47
C ARG A 30 11.09 10.62 5.98
N LEU A 31 9.86 10.37 5.54
CA LEU A 31 9.57 10.17 4.13
C LEU A 31 9.54 11.52 3.40
N PRO A 32 10.20 11.65 2.24
CA PRO A 32 10.03 12.83 1.41
C PRO A 32 8.55 13.05 1.08
N ARG A 33 8.06 14.29 1.05
CA ARG A 33 6.64 14.63 0.75
C ARG A 33 6.08 14.06 -0.55
N TRP A 34 6.94 13.62 -1.47
CA TRP A 34 6.53 13.01 -2.73
C TRP A 34 6.27 11.50 -2.62
N VAL A 35 6.51 10.89 -1.47
CA VAL A 35 6.15 9.50 -1.18
C VAL A 35 4.69 9.46 -0.72
N PRO A 36 3.81 8.72 -1.41
CA PRO A 36 2.40 8.60 -1.00
C PRO A 36 2.26 7.73 0.27
N THR A 37 1.47 8.19 1.24
CA THR A 37 1.27 7.52 2.54
C THR A 37 -0.08 6.78 2.65
N LYS A 38 -1.06 7.16 1.83
CA LYS A 38 -2.44 6.63 1.85
C LYS A 38 -2.69 5.48 0.87
N GLY A 39 -1.70 5.10 0.07
CA GLY A 39 -1.82 4.10 -0.99
C GLY A 39 -0.74 4.28 -2.04
N TYR A 40 -1.04 3.93 -3.29
CA TYR A 40 -0.13 4.08 -4.42
C TYR A 40 -0.90 4.37 -5.71
N TRP A 41 -0.17 4.80 -6.73
CA TRP A 41 -0.73 5.01 -8.07
C TRP A 41 0.11 4.27 -9.10
N VAL A 42 -0.51 3.89 -10.21
CA VAL A 42 0.12 3.25 -11.37
C VAL A 42 -0.22 4.07 -12.60
N VAL A 43 0.78 4.32 -13.44
CA VAL A 43 0.61 4.99 -14.73
C VAL A 43 0.88 4.00 -15.84
N GLU A 44 -0.10 3.78 -16.70
CA GLU A 44 0.02 2.99 -17.91
C GLU A 44 0.05 3.90 -19.14
N ASP A 45 1.21 3.98 -19.78
CA ASP A 45 1.36 4.64 -21.09
C ASP A 45 1.07 3.63 -22.20
N ASN A 46 0.33 4.04 -23.24
CA ASN A 46 0.08 3.19 -24.40
C ASN A 46 1.12 3.44 -25.50
N VAL A 47 1.97 2.43 -25.79
CA VAL A 47 2.98 2.49 -26.86
C VAL A 47 2.35 2.73 -28.24
N ASN A 48 1.15 2.19 -28.48
CA ASN A 48 0.41 2.35 -29.73
C ASN A 48 -0.35 3.68 -29.81
N ASN A 49 -0.49 4.41 -28.70
CA ASN A 49 -1.13 5.72 -28.67
C ASN A 49 -0.32 6.71 -27.82
N PRO A 50 0.87 7.12 -28.33
CA PRO A 50 1.74 8.03 -27.61
C PRO A 50 1.00 9.35 -27.37
N GLY A 51 0.75 9.67 -26.11
CA GLY A 51 -0.02 10.85 -25.70
C GLY A 51 -1.32 10.54 -24.96
N LYS A 52 -1.67 9.26 -24.77
CA LYS A 52 -2.69 8.85 -23.80
C LYS A 52 -2.07 7.99 -22.70
N ALA A 53 -2.41 8.30 -21.46
CA ALA A 53 -2.04 7.53 -20.30
C ALA A 53 -3.27 7.24 -19.45
N VAL A 54 -3.31 6.06 -18.82
CA VAL A 54 -4.30 5.71 -17.81
C VAL A 54 -3.62 5.71 -16.46
N VAL A 55 -4.22 6.40 -15.49
CA VAL A 55 -3.72 6.43 -14.12
C VAL A 55 -4.70 5.70 -13.22
N TYR A 56 -4.18 4.75 -12.46
CA TYR A 56 -4.91 3.95 -11.50
C TYR A 56 -4.47 4.35 -10.09
N PHE A 57 -5.42 4.52 -9.18
CA PHE A 57 -5.16 4.90 -7.79
C PHE A 57 -5.67 3.80 -6.87
N TYR A 58 -4.78 3.27 -6.03
CA TYR A 58 -5.07 2.18 -5.11
C TYR A 58 -4.88 2.63 -3.66
N ASN A 59 -5.76 2.18 -2.76
CA ASN A 59 -5.56 2.35 -1.32
C ASN A 59 -4.54 1.33 -0.77
N ARG A 60 -4.27 1.38 0.54
CA ARG A 60 -3.34 0.46 1.22
C ARG A 60 -3.79 -1.01 1.22
N GLN A 61 -5.06 -1.27 0.96
CA GLN A 61 -5.65 -2.61 0.83
C GLN A 61 -5.58 -3.13 -0.62
N ASN A 62 -4.86 -2.45 -1.52
CA ASN A 62 -4.76 -2.76 -2.94
C ASN A 62 -6.11 -2.69 -3.69
N VAL A 63 -7.09 -1.95 -3.15
CA VAL A 63 -8.37 -1.72 -3.81
C VAL A 63 -8.23 -0.52 -4.74
N LEU A 64 -8.64 -0.66 -6.00
CA LEU A 64 -8.72 0.44 -6.95
C LEU A 64 -9.83 1.40 -6.49
N VAL A 65 -9.44 2.61 -6.10
CA VAL A 65 -10.36 3.64 -5.58
C VAL A 65 -10.73 4.70 -6.61
N TYR A 66 -9.88 4.91 -7.62
CA TYR A 66 -10.12 5.86 -8.70
C TYR A 66 -9.28 5.51 -9.93
N GLN A 67 -9.78 5.86 -11.11
CA GLN A 67 -9.07 5.71 -12.38
C GLN A 67 -9.42 6.89 -13.29
N GLU A 68 -8.42 7.40 -14.02
CA GLU A 68 -8.59 8.47 -14.98
C GLU A 68 -7.76 8.22 -16.25
N THR A 69 -8.32 8.57 -17.41
CA THR A 69 -7.56 8.61 -18.67
C THR A 69 -7.20 10.05 -18.99
N VAL A 70 -5.91 10.33 -19.17
CA VAL A 70 -5.41 11.65 -19.54
C VAL A 70 -4.88 11.66 -20.97
N THR A 71 -5.12 12.76 -21.68
CA THR A 71 -4.64 13.00 -23.06
C THR A 71 -3.29 13.71 -23.06
N CYS A 72 -2.38 13.27 -22.20
CA CYS A 72 -0.99 13.70 -22.23
C CYS A 72 -0.06 12.61 -21.71
N ARG A 73 1.23 12.72 -22.03
CA ARG A 73 2.25 11.86 -21.43
C ARG A 73 2.55 12.33 -20.02
N ILE A 74 2.56 11.40 -19.08
CA ILE A 74 2.91 11.69 -17.69
C ILE A 74 4.42 11.49 -17.51
N ASN A 75 5.13 12.57 -17.17
CA ASN A 75 6.56 12.49 -16.86
C ASN A 75 6.75 12.29 -15.35
N LEU A 76 7.15 11.08 -14.96
CA LEU A 76 7.37 10.66 -13.57
C LEU A 76 8.69 11.15 -12.96
N ASP A 77 9.65 11.62 -13.76
CA ASP A 77 10.90 12.21 -13.28
C ASP A 77 10.68 13.62 -12.69
N ARG A 78 9.56 14.26 -13.05
CA ARG A 78 9.22 15.59 -12.56
C ARG A 78 8.56 15.51 -11.18
N ARG A 79 9.22 16.07 -10.17
CA ARG A 79 8.69 16.22 -8.80
C ARG A 79 7.28 16.82 -8.75
N ARG A 80 6.97 17.81 -9.60
CA ARG A 80 5.64 18.43 -9.66
C ARG A 80 4.56 17.44 -10.10
N THR A 81 4.89 16.50 -10.99
CA THR A 81 3.99 15.42 -11.41
C THR A 81 3.69 14.49 -10.24
N LEU A 82 4.72 14.01 -9.54
CA LEU A 82 4.57 13.14 -8.39
C LEU A 82 3.68 13.77 -7.30
N LEU A 83 3.90 15.05 -6.97
CA LEU A 83 3.08 15.77 -6.00
C LEU A 83 1.61 15.93 -6.45
N ARG A 84 1.36 16.10 -7.75
CA ARG A 84 -0.01 16.14 -8.29
C ARG A 84 -0.70 14.78 -8.17
N LEU A 85 -0.01 13.72 -8.55
CA LEU A 85 -0.52 12.34 -8.41
C LEU A 85 -0.83 12.01 -6.95
N ASN A 86 0.05 12.37 -6.01
CA ASN A 86 -0.19 12.15 -4.59
C ASN A 86 -1.41 12.92 -4.08
N ARG A 87 -1.61 14.16 -4.52
CA ARG A 87 -2.81 14.93 -4.13
C ARG A 87 -4.09 14.27 -4.64
N VAL A 88 -4.09 13.79 -5.89
CA VAL A 88 -5.25 13.07 -6.44
C VAL A 88 -5.48 11.78 -5.66
N LEU A 89 -4.43 11.03 -5.33
CA LEU A 89 -4.52 9.84 -4.49
C LEU A 89 -5.15 10.15 -3.12
N GLU A 90 -4.70 11.20 -2.44
CA GLU A 90 -5.25 11.60 -1.14
C GLU A 90 -6.74 11.92 -1.23
N HIS A 91 -7.16 12.67 -2.26
CA HIS A 91 -8.58 12.97 -2.49
C HIS A 91 -9.39 11.71 -2.85
N ALA A 92 -8.86 10.85 -3.72
CA ALA A 92 -9.52 9.62 -4.13
C ALA A 92 -9.73 8.65 -2.95
N VAL A 93 -8.70 8.46 -2.13
CA VAL A 93 -8.79 7.62 -0.93
C VAL A 93 -9.74 8.22 0.10
N ALA A 94 -9.67 9.54 0.37
CA ALA A 94 -10.60 10.18 1.31
C ALA A 94 -12.07 10.13 0.83
N GLY A 95 -12.29 10.32 -0.48
CA GLY A 95 -13.60 10.17 -1.09
C GLY A 95 -14.11 8.73 -0.98
N TRP A 96 -13.25 7.75 -1.25
CA TRP A 96 -13.59 6.34 -1.12
C TRP A 96 -13.84 5.92 0.33
N GLU A 97 -13.05 6.37 1.31
CA GLU A 97 -13.25 6.10 2.74
C GLU A 97 -14.56 6.70 3.27
N SER A 98 -14.98 7.85 2.75
CA SER A 98 -16.26 8.47 3.13
C SER A 98 -17.47 7.80 2.48
N GLN A 99 -17.28 7.08 1.37
CA GLN A 99 -18.31 6.32 0.66
C GLN A 99 -18.30 4.82 0.95
N ALA A 100 -17.19 4.30 1.50
CA ALA A 100 -17.06 2.90 1.84
C ALA A 100 -18.12 2.58 2.89
N PRO A 101 -19.04 1.63 2.63
CA PRO A 101 -19.89 1.12 3.69
C PRO A 101 -18.92 0.49 4.67
N VAL A 102 -18.82 1.08 5.86
CA VAL A 102 -18.14 0.57 7.06
C VAL A 102 -17.88 -0.92 6.87
N ALA A 103 -16.65 -1.27 6.49
CA ALA A 103 -16.25 -2.65 6.26
C ALA A 103 -16.33 -3.33 7.62
N LEU A 104 -17.51 -3.86 7.87
CA LEU A 104 -17.99 -4.74 8.92
C LEU A 104 -16.88 -5.31 9.81
N GLU A 105 -16.46 -4.54 10.82
CA GLU A 105 -16.24 -5.14 12.14
C GLU A 105 -17.60 -5.21 12.82
N THR A 106 -18.45 -6.11 12.30
CA THR A 106 -19.68 -6.51 12.98
C THR A 106 -19.26 -7.11 14.32
N GLY A 107 -19.46 -6.37 15.40
CA GLY A 107 -19.19 -6.85 16.75
C GLY A 107 -18.31 -5.95 17.61
N LEU A 108 -17.73 -4.86 17.11
CA LEU A 108 -16.90 -3.96 17.94
C LEU A 108 -17.71 -3.37 19.12
N LEU A 109 -18.99 -3.10 18.89
CA LEU A 109 -19.96 -2.69 19.91
C LEU A 109 -20.30 -3.83 20.89
N ALA A 110 -20.43 -5.07 20.41
CA ALA A 110 -20.64 -6.25 21.26
C ALA A 110 -19.40 -6.58 22.11
N GLN A 111 -18.20 -6.30 21.60
CA GLN A 111 -16.93 -6.51 22.28
C GLN A 111 -16.68 -5.47 23.38
N GLN A 112 -17.20 -4.25 23.20
CA GLN A 112 -17.13 -3.18 24.20
C GLN A 112 -18.17 -3.32 25.31
N MET A 113 -19.29 -4.02 25.08
CA MET A 113 -20.36 -4.21 26.07
C MET A 113 -20.21 -5.50 26.91
N ALA A 114 -19.22 -6.35 26.62
CA ALA A 114 -18.92 -7.58 27.37
C ALA A 114 -17.85 -7.40 28.47
N ARG A 115 -17.46 -6.15 28.78
CA ARG A 115 -16.51 -5.79 29.86
C ARG A 115 -17.18 -4.94 30.93
#